data_AF-A0A317NMD7-F1
#
_entry.id   AF-A0A317NMD7-F1
#
_cell.length_a   1.000
_cell.length_b   1.000
_cell.length_c   1.000
_cell.angle_alpha   90.00
_cell.angle_beta   90.00
_cell.angle_gamma   90.00
#
_symmetry.space_group_name_H-M   'P 1'
#
loop_
_entity.id
_entity.type
_entity.pdbx_description
1 polymer ?
#
loop_
_entity_poly.entity_id
_entity_poly.type
_entity_poly.pdbx_seq_one_letter_code
_entity_poly.pdbx_strand_id
1 'polypeptide(L)'
;MSHDDHAEPVLVSLSAPARRSLVAGLVRPVGSAPETAEVVDIDIPDAELAAYLVHIAHAGHGFVARTGSGARAVAVVAGTVAALCGEDIPTALTAPDLGFLTALKPPAIEATRTVLLAVETADEQAITAALRVLEP
;
A
#
# COMPACT_ATOMS: atom_id res chain seq x y z
N MET A 1 -7.67 -17.57 -57.31
CA MET A 1 -7.39 -16.59 -56.25
C MET A 1 -7.95 -17.15 -54.96
N SER A 2 -7.09 -17.68 -54.09
CA SER A 2 -7.45 -18.02 -52.70
C SER A 2 -6.32 -17.47 -51.84
N HIS A 3 -6.63 -16.41 -51.08
CA HIS A 3 -5.76 -15.81 -50.07
C HIS A 3 -5.95 -16.64 -48.80
N ASP A 4 -4.92 -17.39 -48.40
CA ASP A 4 -4.83 -17.96 -47.06
C ASP A 4 -4.08 -16.92 -46.20
N ASP A 5 -4.84 -16.19 -45.41
CA ASP A 5 -4.35 -15.13 -44.53
C ASP A 5 -3.72 -15.80 -43.30
N HIS A 6 -2.39 -15.76 -43.24
CA HIS A 6 -1.61 -16.22 -42.10
C HIS A 6 -1.96 -15.38 -40.86
N ALA A 7 -2.72 -15.95 -39.93
CA ALA A 7 -2.92 -15.38 -38.60
C ALA A 7 -1.60 -15.49 -37.80
N GLU A 8 -0.78 -14.44 -37.82
CA GLU A 8 0.36 -14.31 -36.92
C GLU A 8 -0.14 -14.13 -35.47
N PRO A 9 0.40 -14.89 -34.50
CA PRO A 9 0.05 -14.70 -33.10
C PRO A 9 0.68 -13.40 -32.60
N VAL A 10 -0.16 -12.39 -32.33
CA VAL A 10 0.25 -11.17 -31.65
C VAL A 10 0.70 -11.53 -30.24
N LEU A 11 2.02 -11.51 -30.02
CA LEU A 11 2.62 -11.56 -28.68
C LEU A 11 2.28 -10.27 -27.94
N VAL A 12 1.15 -10.27 -27.23
CA VAL A 12 0.83 -9.21 -26.27
C VAL A 12 1.83 -9.34 -25.13
N SER A 13 2.83 -8.45 -25.13
CA SER A 13 3.75 -8.30 -24.01
C SER A 13 2.97 -7.78 -22.81
N LEU A 14 2.46 -8.69 -21.98
CA LEU A 14 1.84 -8.39 -20.70
C LEU A 14 2.95 -7.89 -19.76
N SER A 15 3.34 -6.63 -19.88
CA SER A 15 4.01 -5.92 -18.79
C SER A 15 3.15 -6.11 -17.56
N ALA A 16 3.65 -6.85 -16.56
CA ALA A 16 2.90 -7.10 -15.34
C ALA A 16 2.42 -5.75 -14.79
N PRO A 17 1.10 -5.53 -14.65
CA PRO A 17 0.61 -4.23 -14.23
C PRO A 17 1.12 -3.93 -12.82
N ALA A 18 1.32 -2.64 -12.51
CA ALA A 18 1.70 -2.13 -11.18
C ALA A 18 0.81 -2.60 -10.01
N ARG A 19 -0.25 -3.38 -10.30
CA ARG A 19 -1.18 -4.02 -9.35
C ARG A 19 -0.55 -5.10 -8.46
N ARG A 20 0.73 -5.43 -8.63
CA ARG A 20 1.47 -6.35 -7.74
C ARG A 20 2.44 -5.64 -6.81
N SER A 21 2.55 -4.31 -6.87
CA SER A 21 3.43 -3.56 -5.98
C SER A 21 2.63 -2.93 -4.84
N LEU A 22 3.17 -3.07 -3.65
CA LEU A 22 2.59 -2.54 -2.42
C LEU A 22 2.82 -1.02 -2.29
N VAL A 23 3.91 -0.52 -2.88
CA VAL A 23 4.37 0.87 -2.71
C VAL A 23 4.33 1.70 -4.00
N ALA A 24 4.20 1.07 -5.18
CA ALA A 24 4.11 1.80 -6.44
C ALA A 24 2.85 2.69 -6.48
N GLY A 25 3.08 4.00 -6.67
CA GLY A 25 2.02 5.02 -6.71
C GLY A 25 1.28 5.19 -5.37
N LEU A 26 1.89 4.76 -4.25
CA LEU A 26 1.33 4.93 -2.91
C LEU A 26 1.57 6.35 -2.37
N VAL A 27 2.76 6.91 -2.60
CA VAL A 27 3.14 8.23 -2.08
C VAL A 27 2.51 9.33 -2.92
N ARG A 28 1.98 10.37 -2.26
CA ARG A 28 1.37 11.54 -2.88
C ARG A 28 1.73 12.82 -2.12
N PRO A 29 1.71 14.00 -2.76
CA PRO A 29 1.87 15.25 -2.04
C PRO A 29 0.64 15.56 -1.19
N VAL A 30 0.83 16.24 -0.06
CA VAL A 30 -0.26 16.70 0.82
C VAL A 30 -1.32 17.47 0.05
N GLY A 31 -2.60 17.15 0.28
CA GLY A 31 -3.73 17.81 -0.37
C GLY A 31 -4.09 17.21 -1.73
N SER A 32 -3.50 16.07 -2.09
CA SER A 32 -3.82 15.33 -3.32
C SER A 32 -4.90 14.28 -3.11
N ALA A 33 -5.28 13.99 -1.86
CA ALA A 33 -6.43 13.16 -1.57
C ALA A 33 -7.74 13.84 -2.04
N PRO A 34 -8.70 13.08 -2.61
CA PRO A 34 -10.02 13.62 -2.88
C PRO A 34 -10.71 14.03 -1.57
N GLU A 35 -11.60 15.03 -1.61
CA GLU A 35 -12.30 15.54 -0.41
C GLU A 35 -13.12 14.47 0.33
N THR A 36 -13.49 13.38 -0.37
CA THR A 36 -14.23 12.25 0.20
C THR A 36 -13.34 11.20 0.86
N ALA A 37 -12.02 11.29 0.72
CA ALA A 37 -11.10 10.36 1.36
C ALA A 37 -10.88 10.77 2.82
N GLU A 38 -10.92 9.79 3.71
CA GLU A 38 -10.52 9.99 5.09
C GLU A 38 -9.00 10.13 5.17
N VAL A 39 -8.52 11.30 5.58
CA VAL A 39 -7.10 11.56 5.79
C VAL A 39 -6.79 11.46 7.27
N VAL A 40 -5.86 10.58 7.62
CA VAL A 40 -5.48 10.30 9.01
C VAL A 40 -4.02 10.66 9.23
N ASP A 41 -3.77 11.50 10.24
CA ASP A 41 -2.43 11.70 10.75
C ASP A 41 -1.99 10.43 11.48
N ILE A 42 -0.96 9.77 10.94
CA ILE A 42 -0.46 8.52 11.53
C ILE A 42 0.68 8.76 12.50
N ASP A 43 1.15 10.01 12.67
CA ASP A 43 2.16 10.40 13.67
C ASP A 43 1.55 10.51 15.09
N ILE A 44 0.52 9.70 15.36
CA ILE A 44 -0.15 9.48 16.65
C ILE A 44 0.44 8.27 17.40
N PRO A 45 0.16 8.10 18.71
CA PRO A 45 0.64 6.95 19.47
C PRO A 45 0.22 5.60 18.88
N ASP A 46 1.10 4.59 18.98
CA ASP A 46 0.90 3.27 18.38
C ASP A 46 -0.38 2.56 18.84
N ALA A 47 -0.77 2.74 20.09
CA ALA A 47 -2.01 2.16 20.61
C ALA A 47 -3.25 2.74 19.90
N GLU A 48 -3.24 4.05 19.60
CA GLU A 48 -4.33 4.73 18.90
C GLU A 48 -4.33 4.34 17.42
N LEU A 49 -3.16 4.30 16.78
CA LEU A 49 -3.05 3.84 15.40
C LEU A 49 -3.48 2.38 15.25
N ALA A 50 -3.09 1.50 16.18
CA ALA A 50 -3.50 0.10 16.16
C ALA A 50 -5.02 -0.05 16.29
N ALA A 51 -5.65 0.69 17.21
CA ALA A 51 -7.10 0.69 17.36
C ALA A 51 -7.82 1.20 16.09
N TYR A 52 -7.26 2.23 15.46
CA TYR A 52 -7.75 2.73 14.17
C TYR A 52 -7.64 1.68 13.07
N LEU A 53 -6.50 0.99 12.97
CA LEU A 53 -6.26 -0.03 11.95
C LEU A 53 -7.20 -1.23 12.07
N VAL A 54 -7.54 -1.64 13.30
CA VAL A 54 -8.59 -2.65 13.54
C VAL A 54 -9.93 -2.15 13.02
N HIS A 55 -10.29 -0.91 13.30
CA HIS A 55 -11.56 -0.33 12.85
C HIS A 55 -11.65 -0.26 11.32
N ILE A 56 -10.64 0.33 10.67
CA ILE A 56 -10.64 0.56 9.22
C ILE A 56 -10.55 -0.74 8.42
N ALA A 57 -9.94 -1.81 8.95
CA ALA A 57 -9.90 -3.12 8.30
C ALA A 57 -11.31 -3.74 8.14
N HIS A 58 -12.27 -3.33 8.97
CA HIS A 58 -13.68 -3.73 8.87
C HIS A 58 -14.55 -2.64 8.25
N ALA A 59 -13.99 -1.45 7.99
CA ALA A 59 -14.70 -0.39 7.31
C ALA A 59 -14.87 -0.73 5.82
N GLY A 60 -16.00 -0.34 5.25
CA GLY A 60 -16.27 -0.49 3.82
C GLY A 60 -15.51 0.48 2.92
N HIS A 61 -14.53 1.22 3.47
CA HIS A 61 -13.76 2.25 2.78
C HIS A 61 -12.30 2.25 3.24
N GLY A 62 -11.42 2.81 2.41
CA GLY A 62 -10.02 3.02 2.74
C GLY A 62 -9.75 4.42 3.34
N PHE A 63 -8.48 4.65 3.64
CA PHE A 63 -7.96 5.89 4.21
C PHE A 63 -6.66 6.32 3.52
N VAL A 64 -6.30 7.58 3.71
CA VAL A 64 -5.04 8.18 3.31
C VAL A 64 -4.23 8.47 4.56
N ALA A 65 -3.08 7.85 4.69
CA ALA A 65 -2.17 8.12 5.80
C ALA A 65 -1.39 9.41 5.54
N ARG A 66 -1.20 10.25 6.55
CA ARG A 66 -0.35 11.44 6.47
C ARG A 66 0.81 11.31 7.44
N THR A 67 2.04 11.47 6.95
CA THR A 67 3.25 11.47 7.79
C THR A 67 4.42 12.21 7.14
N GLY A 68 5.29 12.75 8.00
CA GLY A 68 6.63 13.21 7.60
C GLY A 68 7.73 12.16 7.78
N SER A 69 7.42 10.97 8.31
CA SER A 69 8.40 9.97 8.72
C SER A 69 8.37 8.73 7.84
N GLY A 70 9.52 8.42 7.21
CA GLY A 70 9.67 7.21 6.40
C GLY A 70 9.47 5.92 7.20
N ALA A 71 9.97 5.89 8.44
CA ALA A 71 9.76 4.75 9.34
C ALA A 71 8.27 4.57 9.67
N ARG A 72 7.54 5.68 9.85
CA ARG A 72 6.10 5.64 10.09
C ARG A 72 5.31 5.18 8.86
N ALA A 73 5.75 5.58 7.66
CA ALA A 73 5.16 5.09 6.42
C ALA A 73 5.32 3.57 6.25
N VAL A 74 6.48 3.00 6.61
CA VAL A 74 6.66 1.54 6.64
C VAL A 74 5.80 0.90 7.72
N ALA A 75 5.75 1.48 8.91
CA ALA A 75 4.94 0.98 10.02
C ALA A 75 3.45 0.92 9.67
N VAL A 76 2.86 1.97 9.10
CA VAL A 76 1.42 1.95 8.74
C VAL A 76 1.12 0.89 7.68
N VAL A 77 2.04 0.67 6.73
CA VAL A 77 1.90 -0.38 5.74
C VAL A 77 1.87 -1.75 6.43
N ALA A 78 2.84 -2.01 7.31
CA ALA A 78 2.92 -3.25 8.06
C ALA A 78 1.69 -3.47 8.95
N GLY A 79 1.27 -2.43 9.68
CA GLY A 79 0.08 -2.46 10.54
C GLY A 79 -1.21 -2.68 9.76
N THR A 80 -1.34 -2.10 8.55
CA THR A 80 -2.51 -2.32 7.68
C THR A 80 -2.57 -3.79 7.24
N VAL A 81 -1.43 -4.35 6.82
CA VAL A 81 -1.35 -5.77 6.46
C VAL A 81 -1.69 -6.64 7.66
N ALA A 82 -1.13 -6.35 8.84
CA ALA A 82 -1.41 -7.09 10.06
C ALA A 82 -2.91 -7.06 10.42
N ALA A 83 -3.56 -5.90 10.32
CA ALA A 83 -4.99 -5.76 10.57
C ALA A 83 -5.84 -6.60 9.61
N LEU A 84 -5.46 -6.64 8.32
CA LEU A 84 -6.15 -7.45 7.30
C LEU A 84 -5.90 -8.95 7.46
N CYS A 85 -4.73 -9.34 7.97
CA CYS A 85 -4.37 -10.73 8.22
C CYS A 85 -4.82 -11.24 9.60
N GLY A 86 -5.30 -10.37 10.50
CA GLY A 86 -5.63 -10.72 11.88
C GLY A 86 -4.40 -11.00 12.75
N GLU A 87 -3.27 -10.38 12.42
CA GLU A 87 -1.97 -10.53 13.09
C GLU A 87 -1.77 -9.44 14.17
N ASP A 88 -0.69 -9.54 14.95
CA ASP A 88 -0.32 -8.58 15.99
C ASP A 88 0.07 -7.19 15.41
N ILE A 89 -0.90 -6.27 15.38
CA ILE A 89 -0.72 -4.91 14.88
C ILE A 89 0.33 -4.11 15.67
N PRO A 90 0.32 -4.09 17.03
CA PRO A 90 1.37 -3.38 17.80
C PRO A 90 2.79 -3.83 17.45
N THR A 91 2.99 -5.13 17.26
CA THR A 91 4.28 -5.70 16.84
C THR A 91 4.62 -5.26 15.41
N ALA A 92 3.67 -5.32 14.48
CA ALA A 92 3.88 -4.86 13.11
C ALA A 92 4.22 -3.36 13.00
N LEU A 93 3.67 -2.52 13.89
CA LEU A 93 3.97 -1.08 13.94
C LEU A 93 5.38 -0.79 14.47
N THR A 94 5.87 -1.58 15.42
CA THR A 94 7.16 -1.36 16.10
C THR A 94 8.32 -2.12 15.46
N ALA A 95 8.05 -3.29 14.89
CA ALA A 95 9.00 -4.16 14.22
C ALA A 95 8.40 -4.75 12.92
N PRO A 96 8.31 -3.95 11.84
CA PRO A 96 7.81 -4.43 10.55
C PRO A 96 8.59 -5.63 10.01
N ASP A 97 7.90 -6.73 9.72
CA ASP A 97 8.50 -7.90 9.05
C ASP A 97 8.59 -7.67 7.54
N LEU A 98 9.72 -7.14 7.08
CA LEU A 98 9.96 -6.84 5.67
C LEU A 98 9.98 -8.11 4.80
N GLY A 99 10.39 -9.26 5.35
CA GLY A 99 10.41 -10.53 4.62
C GLY A 99 9.00 -11.02 4.33
N PHE A 100 8.10 -10.89 5.30
CA PHE A 100 6.68 -11.17 5.10
C PHE A 100 6.04 -10.20 4.10
N LEU A 101 6.29 -8.90 4.24
CA LEU A 101 5.70 -7.86 3.38
C LEU A 101 6.12 -8.00 1.90
N THR A 102 7.39 -8.29 1.64
CA THR A 102 7.90 -8.51 0.27
C THR A 102 7.43 -9.84 -0.34
N ALA A 103 7.05 -10.81 0.50
CA ALA A 103 6.53 -12.11 0.07
C ALA A 103 4.99 -12.16 -0.06
N LEU A 104 4.29 -11.03 0.07
CA LEU A 104 2.83 -11.00 0.02
C LEU A 104 2.29 -11.48 -1.33
N LYS A 105 1.21 -12.27 -1.26
CA LYS A 105 0.50 -12.75 -2.44
C LYS A 105 -0.33 -11.61 -3.05
N PRO A 106 -0.57 -11.60 -4.38
CA PRO A 106 -1.32 -10.52 -5.03
C PRO A 106 -2.65 -10.13 -4.37
N PRO A 107 -3.50 -11.07 -3.89
CA PRO A 107 -4.76 -10.68 -3.22
C PRO A 107 -4.55 -9.89 -1.93
N ALA A 108 -3.47 -10.16 -1.18
CA ALA A 108 -3.15 -9.43 0.04
C ALA A 108 -2.65 -8.01 -0.27
N ILE A 109 -1.87 -7.88 -1.35
CA ILE A 109 -1.43 -6.56 -1.86
C ILE A 109 -2.64 -5.74 -2.29
N GLU A 110 -3.56 -6.34 -3.07
CA GLU A 110 -4.79 -5.67 -3.51
C GLU A 110 -5.65 -5.22 -2.34
N ALA A 111 -5.90 -6.11 -1.36
CA ALA A 111 -6.65 -5.77 -0.15
C ALA A 111 -6.00 -4.62 0.63
N THR A 112 -4.68 -4.66 0.80
CA THR A 112 -3.92 -3.58 1.47
C THR A 112 -4.06 -2.27 0.72
N ARG A 113 -4.01 -2.28 -0.62
CA ARG A 113 -4.15 -1.08 -1.47
C ARG A 113 -5.58 -0.56 -1.52
N THR A 114 -6.59 -1.37 -1.19
CA THR A 114 -7.98 -0.91 -1.02
C THR A 114 -8.18 -0.19 0.32
N VAL A 115 -7.47 -0.62 1.37
CA VAL A 115 -7.57 0.02 2.69
C VAL A 115 -6.63 1.21 2.80
N LEU A 116 -5.34 1.06 2.51
CA LEU A 116 -4.36 2.15 2.47
C LEU A 116 -4.27 2.70 1.05
N LEU A 117 -5.01 3.78 0.81
CA LEU A 117 -5.17 4.39 -0.52
C LEU A 117 -3.92 5.14 -0.97
N ALA A 118 -3.33 5.89 -0.04
CA ALA A 118 -2.13 6.71 -0.26
C ALA A 118 -1.41 7.04 1.05
N VAL A 119 -0.14 7.45 0.91
CA VAL A 119 0.64 8.12 1.97
C VAL A 119 0.91 9.55 1.50
N GLU A 120 0.27 10.52 2.16
CA GLU A 120 0.51 11.95 1.98
C GLU A 120 1.72 12.42 2.79
N THR A 121 2.57 13.19 2.13
CA THR A 121 3.77 13.76 2.75
C THR A 121 4.18 15.07 2.10
N ALA A 122 4.96 15.87 2.83
CA ALA A 122 5.64 17.04 2.28
C ALA A 122 6.98 16.68 1.61
N ASP A 123 7.53 15.49 1.88
CA ASP A 123 8.79 15.01 1.32
C ASP A 123 8.60 13.64 0.63
N GLU A 124 8.10 13.69 -0.61
CA GLU A 124 7.80 12.48 -1.40
C GLU A 124 9.05 11.64 -1.65
N GLN A 125 10.22 12.28 -1.78
CA GLN A 125 11.50 11.61 -2.02
C GLN A 125 11.90 10.76 -0.81
N ALA A 126 11.85 11.34 0.39
CA ALA A 126 12.21 10.64 1.62
C ALA A 126 11.29 9.45 1.91
N ILE A 127 9.97 9.64 1.77
CA ILE A 127 9.01 8.56 2.01
C ILE A 127 9.14 7.47 0.95
N THR A 128 9.28 7.83 -0.33
CA THR A 128 9.50 6.85 -1.40
C THR A 128 10.76 6.03 -1.15
N ALA A 129 11.86 6.68 -0.76
CA ALA A 129 13.12 6.00 -0.45
C ALA A 129 12.98 5.03 0.72
N ALA A 130 12.24 5.39 1.76
CA ALA A 130 11.98 4.51 2.90
C ALA A 130 11.13 3.29 2.51
N LEU A 131 10.12 3.48 1.65
CA LEU A 131 9.22 2.42 1.22
C LEU A 131 9.83 1.44 0.20
N ARG A 132 10.93 1.80 -0.46
CA ARG A 132 11.64 0.91 -1.42
C ARG A 132 12.07 -0.42 -0.82
N VAL A 133 12.26 -0.51 0.50
CA VAL A 133 12.59 -1.78 1.18
C VAL A 133 11.47 -2.83 1.07
N LEU A 134 10.27 -2.42 0.65
CA LEU A 134 9.11 -3.28 0.44
C LEU A 134 8.90 -3.65 -1.03
N GLU A 135 9.77 -3.21 -1.94
CA GLU A 135 9.76 -3.67 -3.33
C GLU A 135 10.46 -5.05 -3.42
N PRO A 136 9.87 -6.02 -4.14
CA PRO A 136 10.43 -7.36 -4.31
C PRO A 136 11.67 -7.40 -5.23
#